data_AF-A0A1Q7CKI0-F1
#
_entry.id   AF-A0A1Q7CKI0-F1
#
_cell.length_a   1.000
_cell.length_b   1.000
_cell.length_c   1.000
_cell.angle_alpha   90.00
_cell.angle_beta   90.00
_cell.angle_gamma   90.00
#
_symmetry.space_group_name_H-M   'P 1'
#
loop_
_entity.id
_entity.type
_entity.pdbx_description
1 polymer ?
#
loop_
_entity_poly.entity_id
_entity_poly.type
_entity_poly.pdbx_seq_one_letter_code
_entity_poly.pdbx_strand_id
1 'polypeptide(L)'
;MKTRIVSVLALASLILAFAFLATALAAPNKANLPAAPAANALPATPAAMPADPAEPHRQIREALAALRRAKEHMQHAAHDFGGHRVEAIEANQAIKHLEICLKYDKD
;
A
#
# COMPACT_ATOMS: atom_id res chain seq x y z
N MET A 1 -36.03 22.75 18.19
CA MET A 1 -34.91 23.73 18.16
C MET A 1 -33.68 23.27 18.95
N LYS A 2 -33.83 22.69 20.16
CA LYS A 2 -32.71 22.27 21.03
C LYS A 2 -31.70 21.30 20.37
N THR A 3 -32.17 20.30 19.61
CA THR A 3 -31.33 19.27 18.97
C THR A 3 -30.53 19.77 17.76
N ARG A 4 -31.04 20.79 17.07
CA ARG A 4 -30.36 21.42 15.92
C ARG A 4 -29.18 22.27 16.38
N ILE A 5 -29.31 22.94 17.53
CA ILE A 5 -28.24 23.74 18.14
C ILE A 5 -27.10 22.84 18.63
N VAL A 6 -27.41 21.71 19.28
CA VAL A 6 -26.40 20.74 19.73
C VAL A 6 -25.65 20.10 18.55
N SER A 7 -26.36 19.82 17.45
CA SER A 7 -25.79 19.25 16.23
C SER A 7 -24.84 20.23 15.51
N VAL A 8 -25.19 21.51 15.44
CA VAL A 8 -24.31 22.56 14.87
C VAL A 8 -23.07 22.80 15.73
N LEU A 9 -23.21 22.78 17.07
CA LEU A 9 -22.07 22.88 17.99
C LEU A 9 -21.10 21.69 17.87
N ALA A 10 -21.61 20.48 17.72
CA ALA A 10 -20.77 19.29 17.54
C ALA A 10 -19.98 19.33 16.22
N LEU A 11 -20.61 19.78 15.13
CA LEU A 11 -19.96 19.92 13.82
C LEU A 11 -18.91 21.04 13.82
N ALA A 12 -19.19 22.16 14.49
CA ALA A 12 -18.22 23.26 14.65
C ALA A 12 -16.98 22.83 15.45
N SER A 13 -17.14 22.04 16.53
CA SER A 13 -16.02 21.48 17.29
C SER A 13 -15.18 20.50 16.48
N LEU A 14 -15.81 19.70 15.60
CA LEU A 14 -15.09 18.75 14.74
C LEU A 14 -14.20 19.47 13.70
N ILE A 15 -14.69 20.59 13.15
CA ILE A 15 -13.92 21.42 12.20
C ILE A 15 -12.76 22.12 12.90
N LEU A 16 -12.96 22.62 14.13
CA LEU A 16 -11.91 23.27 14.91
C LEU A 16 -10.78 22.30 15.30
N ALA A 17 -11.10 21.03 15.58
CA ALA A 17 -10.10 19.99 15.86
C ALA A 17 -9.27 19.60 14.63
N PHE A 18 -9.84 19.64 13.43
CA PHE A 18 -9.14 19.27 12.19
C PHE A 18 -8.11 20.32 11.75
N ALA A 19 -8.31 21.59 12.13
CA ALA A 19 -7.40 22.69 11.80
C ALA A 19 -6.08 22.69 12.60
N PHE A 20 -5.94 21.83 13.63
CA PHE A 20 -4.77 21.83 14.52
C PHE A 20 -3.65 20.85 14.13
N LEU A 21 -3.82 20.05 13.06
CA LEU A 21 -2.84 19.02 12.67
C LEU A 21 -1.76 19.49 11.67
N ALA A 22 -1.74 20.78 11.30
CA ALA A 22 -0.88 21.30 10.24
C ALA A 22 0.33 22.13 10.71
N THR A 23 0.80 21.95 11.95
CA THR A 23 1.93 22.75 12.49
C THR A 23 2.97 21.89 13.20
N ALA A 24 3.85 21.22 12.43
CA ALA A 24 5.25 20.98 12.82
C ALA A 24 6.02 20.23 11.71
N LEU A 25 6.59 20.97 10.76
CA LEU A 25 7.83 20.54 10.12
C LEU A 25 8.74 21.75 9.91
N ALA A 26 9.41 22.14 10.98
CA ALA A 26 10.52 23.08 10.93
C ALA A 26 11.64 22.53 11.83
N ALA A 27 12.61 21.83 11.22
CA ALA A 27 13.88 21.52 11.84
C ALA A 27 14.99 22.17 10.99
N PRO A 28 15.74 23.16 11.52
CA PRO A 28 16.92 23.68 10.85
C PRO A 28 18.13 22.86 11.31
N ASN A 29 18.43 21.75 10.63
CA ASN A 29 19.69 21.05 10.86
C ASN A 29 20.80 21.75 10.06
N LYS A 30 21.46 22.74 10.70
CA LYS A 30 22.84 23.14 10.36
C LYS A 30 23.77 21.98 10.70
N ALA A 31 23.92 21.02 9.78
CA ALA A 31 24.97 20.02 9.86
C ALA A 31 26.26 20.61 9.25
N ASN A 32 27.17 20.99 10.15
CA ASN A 32 28.56 21.26 9.87
C ASN A 32 29.19 20.03 9.19
N LEU A 33 29.52 20.10 7.90
CA LEU A 33 30.20 19.03 7.16
C LEU A 33 31.72 19.25 7.24
N PRO A 34 32.50 18.36 7.88
CA PRO A 34 33.92 18.30 7.63
C PRO A 34 34.17 17.68 6.25
N ALA A 35 35.01 18.34 5.46
CA ALA A 35 35.50 17.83 4.19
C ALA A 35 36.23 16.50 4.37
N ALA A 36 35.80 15.47 3.66
CA ALA A 36 36.53 14.21 3.49
C ALA A 36 36.87 14.01 2.01
N PRO A 37 38.13 13.67 1.67
CA PRO A 37 38.58 13.53 0.29
C PRO A 37 38.30 12.11 -0.26
N ALA A 38 38.52 12.01 -1.57
CA ALA A 38 38.65 10.79 -2.39
C ALA A 38 37.35 10.09 -2.79
N ALA A 39 36.89 10.45 -3.99
CA ALA A 39 36.00 9.65 -4.82
C ALA A 39 36.66 8.29 -5.12
N ASN A 40 36.29 7.27 -4.35
CA ASN A 40 36.45 5.89 -4.78
C ASN A 40 35.38 5.63 -5.86
N ALA A 41 35.84 5.56 -7.11
CA ALA A 41 35.04 5.11 -8.24
C ALA A 41 34.48 3.71 -7.94
N LEU A 42 33.16 3.61 -7.77
CA LEU A 42 32.46 2.34 -7.73
C LEU A 42 32.58 1.67 -9.11
N PRO A 43 32.94 0.37 -9.17
CA PRO A 43 32.97 -0.36 -10.43
C PRO A 43 31.56 -0.56 -10.97
N ALA A 44 31.43 -0.26 -12.26
CA ALA A 44 30.42 -0.68 -13.25
C ALA A 44 29.05 -1.15 -12.73
N THR A 45 28.05 -0.31 -13.00
CA THR A 45 26.63 -0.64 -13.14
C THR A 45 26.44 -2.05 -13.73
N PRO A 46 25.67 -2.96 -13.11
CA PRO A 46 25.23 -4.18 -13.77
C PRO A 46 24.53 -3.81 -15.07
N ALA A 47 25.02 -4.36 -16.17
CA ALA A 47 24.44 -4.25 -17.49
C ALA A 47 22.93 -4.49 -17.38
N ALA A 48 22.14 -3.55 -17.89
CA ALA A 48 20.71 -3.70 -18.00
C ALA A 48 20.43 -5.01 -18.76
N MET A 49 19.92 -6.01 -18.04
CA MET A 49 19.35 -7.23 -18.59
C MET A 49 18.33 -6.80 -19.66
N PRO A 50 18.28 -7.44 -20.85
CA PRO A 50 17.25 -7.14 -21.82
C PRO A 50 15.89 -7.27 -21.13
N ALA A 51 15.17 -6.15 -21.06
CA ALA A 51 13.78 -6.15 -20.62
C ALA A 51 13.02 -6.97 -21.66
N ASP A 52 12.71 -8.23 -21.32
CA ASP A 52 11.73 -9.05 -22.02
C ASP A 52 10.52 -8.15 -22.32
N PRO A 53 9.99 -8.09 -23.55
CA PRO A 53 8.79 -7.31 -23.87
C PRO A 53 7.77 -7.52 -22.77
N ALA A 54 7.51 -6.46 -21.99
CA ALA A 54 6.75 -6.56 -20.76
C ALA A 54 5.44 -7.29 -21.06
N GLU A 55 5.31 -8.52 -20.54
CA GLU A 55 4.09 -9.30 -20.75
C GLU A 55 2.89 -8.39 -20.38
N PRO A 56 1.86 -8.32 -21.24
CA PRO A 56 0.69 -7.51 -20.97
C PRO A 56 0.13 -7.88 -19.59
N HIS A 57 -0.01 -6.85 -18.76
CA HIS A 57 -0.54 -6.92 -17.40
C HIS A 57 0.18 -7.90 -16.45
N ARG A 58 1.51 -8.01 -16.53
CA ARG A 58 2.35 -8.79 -15.60
C ARG A 58 1.96 -8.62 -14.12
N GLN A 59 1.73 -7.39 -13.68
CA GLN A 59 1.38 -7.07 -12.30
C GLN A 59 0.05 -7.69 -11.85
N ILE A 60 -0.95 -7.78 -12.77
CA ILE A 60 -2.24 -8.40 -12.48
C ILE A 60 -2.07 -9.91 -12.28
N ARG A 61 -1.24 -10.55 -13.11
CA ARG A 61 -0.95 -11.99 -13.00
C ARG A 61 -0.20 -12.31 -11.72
N GLU A 62 0.78 -11.49 -11.36
CA GLU A 62 1.53 -11.62 -10.10
C GLU A 62 0.63 -11.45 -8.89
N ALA A 63 -0.24 -10.44 -8.87
CA ALA A 63 -1.21 -10.23 -7.80
C ALA A 63 -2.15 -11.42 -7.64
N LEU A 64 -2.67 -11.96 -8.75
CA LEU A 64 -3.53 -13.14 -8.73
C LEU A 64 -2.81 -14.38 -8.17
N ALA A 65 -1.56 -14.60 -8.53
CA ALA A 65 -0.75 -15.68 -7.97
C ALA A 65 -0.51 -15.49 -6.46
N ALA A 66 -0.19 -14.25 -6.02
CA ALA A 66 0.01 -13.93 -4.62
C ALA A 66 -1.26 -14.15 -3.78
N LEU A 67 -2.41 -13.68 -4.26
CA LEU A 67 -3.70 -13.84 -3.58
C LEU A 67 -4.11 -15.32 -3.46
N ARG A 68 -3.85 -16.13 -4.49
CA ARG A 68 -4.10 -17.58 -4.45
C ARG A 68 -3.21 -18.28 -3.42
N ARG A 69 -1.91 -17.96 -3.39
CA ARG A 69 -0.98 -18.49 -2.38
C ARG A 69 -1.38 -18.07 -0.97
N ALA A 70 -1.78 -16.82 -0.76
CA ALA A 70 -2.23 -16.34 0.54
C ALA A 70 -3.47 -17.11 1.01
N LYS A 71 -4.46 -17.31 0.13
CA LYS A 71 -5.65 -18.12 0.41
C LYS A 71 -5.27 -19.56 0.78
N GLU A 72 -4.42 -20.20 0.00
CA GLU A 72 -3.96 -21.56 0.25
C GLU A 72 -3.21 -21.68 1.57
N HIS A 73 -2.33 -20.72 1.86
CA HIS A 73 -1.59 -20.66 3.13
C HIS A 73 -2.55 -20.57 4.32
N MET A 74 -3.57 -19.73 4.23
CA MET A 74 -4.59 -19.61 5.27
C MET A 74 -5.48 -20.85 5.39
N GLN A 75 -5.75 -21.54 4.28
CA GLN A 75 -6.52 -22.79 4.30
C GLN A 75 -5.78 -23.90 5.04
N HIS A 76 -4.46 -23.98 4.90
CA HIS A 76 -3.60 -24.97 5.55
C HIS A 76 -3.02 -24.50 6.89
N ALA A 77 -3.28 -23.27 7.30
CA ALA A 77 -2.79 -22.75 8.57
C ALA A 77 -3.37 -23.57 9.74
N ALA A 78 -2.50 -24.03 10.64
CA ALA A 78 -2.87 -24.82 11.81
C ALA A 78 -3.63 -24.00 12.87
N HIS A 79 -3.58 -22.68 12.79
CA HIS A 79 -4.22 -21.76 13.73
C HIS A 79 -5.06 -20.71 12.99
N ASP A 80 -5.99 -20.12 13.73
CA ASP A 80 -6.77 -18.97 13.26
C ASP A 80 -6.00 -17.67 13.53
N PHE A 81 -6.20 -16.67 12.67
CA PHE A 81 -5.58 -15.36 12.76
C PHE A 81 -6.50 -14.41 13.55
N GLY A 82 -6.81 -14.79 14.80
CA GLY A 82 -7.70 -14.01 15.67
C GLY A 82 -9.18 -14.06 15.30
N GLY A 83 -9.63 -15.14 14.61
CA GLY A 83 -11.02 -15.30 14.16
C GLY A 83 -11.23 -14.96 12.69
N HIS A 84 -10.23 -14.37 12.02
CA HIS A 84 -10.38 -13.81 10.67
C HIS A 84 -10.06 -14.79 9.54
N ARG A 85 -9.58 -16.01 9.82
CA ARG A 85 -9.13 -16.93 8.76
C ARG A 85 -10.25 -17.28 7.78
N VAL A 86 -11.44 -17.59 8.30
CA VAL A 86 -12.60 -17.97 7.47
C VAL A 86 -13.08 -16.78 6.64
N GLU A 87 -13.30 -15.64 7.30
CA GLU A 87 -13.77 -14.41 6.67
C GLU A 87 -12.82 -13.94 5.57
N ALA A 88 -11.51 -13.98 5.81
CA ALA A 88 -10.53 -13.54 4.82
C ALA A 88 -10.37 -14.53 3.65
N ILE A 89 -10.62 -15.84 3.83
CA ILE A 89 -10.69 -16.81 2.72
C ILE A 89 -11.94 -16.53 1.86
N GLU A 90 -13.07 -16.23 2.48
CA GLU A 90 -14.35 -15.97 1.81
C GLU A 90 -14.38 -14.59 1.12
N ALA A 91 -13.79 -13.57 1.74
CA ALA A 91 -13.73 -12.20 1.24
C ALA A 91 -12.75 -12.02 0.07
N ASN A 92 -12.10 -13.08 -0.43
CA ASN A 92 -11.09 -13.01 -1.48
C ASN A 92 -11.70 -12.82 -2.90
N GLN A 93 -12.64 -11.88 -3.02
CA GLN A 93 -13.32 -11.47 -4.26
C GLN A 93 -12.35 -10.89 -5.30
N ALA A 94 -11.21 -10.36 -4.84
CA ALA A 94 -10.17 -9.80 -5.71
C ALA A 94 -9.71 -10.81 -6.78
N ILE A 95 -9.56 -12.10 -6.44
CA ILE A 95 -9.19 -13.14 -7.42
C ILE A 95 -10.19 -13.16 -8.58
N LYS A 96 -11.49 -13.16 -8.29
CA LYS A 96 -12.55 -13.19 -9.31
C LYS A 96 -12.50 -11.95 -10.20
N HIS A 97 -12.33 -10.76 -9.61
CA HIS A 97 -12.26 -9.53 -10.39
C HIS A 97 -11.02 -9.46 -11.28
N LEU A 98 -9.85 -9.88 -10.79
CA LEU A 98 -8.62 -9.91 -11.60
C LEU A 98 -8.72 -10.94 -12.74
N GLU A 99 -9.38 -12.07 -12.53
CA GLU A 99 -9.68 -13.04 -13.61
C GLU A 99 -10.58 -12.43 -14.69
N ILE A 100 -11.60 -11.66 -14.29
CA ILE A 100 -12.48 -10.96 -15.22
C ILE A 100 -11.68 -9.90 -16.01
N CYS A 101 -10.83 -9.11 -15.35
CA CYS A 101 -9.97 -8.13 -16.02
C CYS A 101 -9.08 -8.80 -17.08
N LEU A 102 -8.43 -9.92 -16.74
CA LEU A 102 -7.58 -10.67 -17.68
C LEU A 102 -8.36 -11.35 -18.81
N LYS A 103 -9.67 -11.57 -18.64
CA LYS A 103 -10.53 -12.07 -19.71
C LYS A 103 -10.78 -10.97 -20.75
N TYR A 104 -11.16 -9.78 -20.32
CA TYR A 104 -11.41 -8.63 -21.20
C TYR A 104 -10.14 -8.00 -21.78
N ASP A 105 -8.96 -8.25 -21.21
CA ASP A 105 -7.67 -7.83 -21.77
C ASP A 105 -7.24 -8.63 -23.01
N LYS A 106 -7.76 -9.86 -23.15
CA LYS A 106 -7.42 -10.75 -24.28
C LYS A 106 -8.36 -10.60 -25.47
N ASP A 107 -9.43 -9.81 -25.33
CA ASP A 107 -10.44 -9.49 -26.34
C ASP A 107 -10.09 -8.16 -27.04
#